data_AF-A0A9D5ZJ92-F1
#
_entry.id   AF-A0A9D5ZJ92-F1
#
_cell.length_a   1.000
_cell.length_b   1.000
_cell.length_c   1.000
_cell.angle_alpha   90.00
_cell.angle_beta   90.00
_cell.angle_gamma   90.00
#
_symmetry.space_group_name_H-M   'P 1'
#
loop_
_entity.id
_entity.type
_entity.pdbx_description
1 polymer ?
#
loop_
_entity_poly.entity_id
_entity_poly.type
_entity_poly.pdbx_seq_one_letter_code
_entity_poly.pdbx_strand_id
1 'polypeptide(L)'
;GGAIAPGLGLAMDALFERTAKLPRIELAQPSVVIGRDTVSSMQSGLYWGYVGLVDGLIERMEEESGFKPLRVLATGGLARLIAQNSRRVEIVDEFLTLTGLRILYERNR
;
A
#
# COMPACT_ATOMS: atom_id res chain seq x y z
N GLY A 1 14.95 6.18 -9.79
CA GLY A 1 13.68 6.94 -9.77
C GLY A 1 12.60 6.07 -9.16
N GLY A 2 11.32 6.41 -9.33
CA GLY A 2 10.20 5.62 -8.82
C GLY A 2 8.83 6.11 -9.31
N ALA A 3 7.77 5.53 -8.77
CA ALA A 3 6.38 5.91 -9.05
C ALA A 3 5.70 6.42 -7.78
N ILE A 4 4.77 7.36 -7.93
CA ILE A 4 3.96 7.92 -6.82
C ILE A 4 2.49 7.73 -7.16
N ALA A 5 1.74 7.15 -6.22
CA ALA A 5 0.30 6.97 -6.29
C ALA A 5 -0.38 7.55 -5.04
N PRO A 6 -1.69 7.85 -5.09
CA PRO A 6 -2.45 8.22 -3.90
C PRO A 6 -2.31 7.18 -2.78
N GLY A 7 -2.32 7.62 -1.53
CA GLY A 7 -2.36 6.72 -0.37
C GLY A 7 -3.75 6.17 -0.12
N LEU A 8 -3.83 4.97 0.49
CA LEU A 8 -5.09 4.28 0.77
C LEU A 8 -6.06 5.12 1.60
N GLY A 9 -5.57 5.84 2.61
CA GLY A 9 -6.39 6.76 3.41
C GLY A 9 -6.97 7.92 2.57
N LEU A 10 -6.17 8.51 1.69
CA LEU A 10 -6.63 9.58 0.79
C LEU A 10 -7.68 9.07 -0.21
N ALA A 11 -7.51 7.87 -0.75
CA ALA A 11 -8.49 7.28 -1.65
C ALA A 11 -9.83 7.00 -0.95
N MET A 12 -9.79 6.58 0.32
CA MET A 12 -10.98 6.41 1.15
C MET A 12 -11.68 7.75 1.42
N ASP A 13 -10.93 8.76 1.83
CA ASP A 13 -11.48 10.10 2.08
C ASP A 13 -12.08 10.69 0.80
N ALA A 14 -11.47 10.46 -0.37
CA ALA A 14 -12.02 10.88 -1.66
C ALA A 14 -13.39 10.23 -1.96
N LEU A 15 -13.58 8.94 -1.65
CA LEU A 15 -14.89 8.28 -1.82
C LEU A 15 -15.94 8.86 -0.87
N PHE A 16 -15.57 9.14 0.37
CA PHE A 16 -16.45 9.72 1.37
C PHE A 16 -16.84 11.17 1.01
N GLU A 17 -15.88 12.02 0.69
CA GLU A 17 -16.10 13.46 0.49
C GLU A 17 -16.74 13.80 -0.86
N ARG A 18 -16.49 12.99 -1.90
CA ARG A 18 -16.94 13.29 -3.27
C ARG A 18 -18.22 12.57 -3.67
N THR A 19 -18.88 11.88 -2.74
CA THR A 19 -20.14 11.18 -3.00
C THR A 19 -21.16 11.42 -1.89
N ALA A 20 -22.45 11.38 -2.23
CA ALA A 20 -23.51 11.75 -1.29
C ALA A 20 -23.88 10.64 -0.29
N LYS A 21 -23.52 9.38 -0.55
CA LYS A 21 -24.05 8.21 0.19
C LYS A 21 -22.99 7.24 0.70
N LEU A 22 -21.72 7.41 0.33
CA LEU A 22 -20.67 6.50 0.81
C LEU A 22 -20.28 6.91 2.23
N PRO A 23 -20.37 6.00 3.22
CA PRO A 23 -19.98 6.31 4.57
C PRO A 23 -18.46 6.32 4.71
N ARG A 24 -17.97 6.97 5.77
CA ARG A 24 -16.58 6.79 6.21
C ARG A 24 -16.46 5.38 6.80
N ILE A 25 -15.46 4.63 6.38
CA ILE A 25 -15.23 3.24 6.78
C ILE A 25 -13.85 3.10 7.43
N GLU A 26 -13.67 2.07 8.26
CA GLU A 26 -12.33 1.68 8.70
C GLU A 26 -11.69 0.74 7.68
N LEU A 27 -10.39 0.93 7.46
CA LEU A 27 -9.60 0.07 6.58
C LEU A 27 -9.23 -1.20 7.33
N ALA A 28 -9.73 -2.31 6.82
CA ALA A 28 -9.43 -3.66 7.30
C ALA A 28 -9.40 -4.62 6.10
N GLN A 29 -8.77 -5.78 6.30
CA GLN A 29 -8.84 -6.85 5.32
C GLN A 29 -10.30 -7.33 5.20
N PRO A 30 -10.90 -7.29 4.01
CA PRO A 30 -12.26 -7.77 3.80
C PRO A 30 -12.30 -9.31 3.86
N SER A 31 -13.40 -9.86 4.38
CA SER A 31 -13.62 -11.32 4.42
C SER A 31 -13.93 -11.93 3.05
N VAL A 32 -14.45 -11.12 2.12
CA VAL A 32 -14.83 -11.51 0.77
C VAL A 32 -14.45 -10.43 -0.23
N VAL A 33 -14.15 -10.82 -1.48
CA VAL A 33 -13.81 -9.87 -2.55
C VAL A 33 -15.05 -9.21 -3.13
N ILE A 34 -16.18 -9.92 -3.25
CA ILE A 34 -17.42 -9.36 -3.80
C ILE A 34 -18.33 -8.98 -2.63
N GLY A 35 -18.35 -7.68 -2.31
CA GLY A 35 -19.24 -7.11 -1.29
C GLY A 35 -20.71 -7.20 -1.68
N ARG A 36 -21.59 -7.24 -0.68
CA ARG A 36 -23.05 -7.30 -0.86
C ARG A 36 -23.78 -6.05 -0.36
N ASP A 37 -23.02 -5.13 0.20
CA ASP A 37 -23.46 -3.81 0.64
C ASP A 37 -22.38 -2.78 0.30
N THR A 38 -22.69 -1.51 0.50
CA THR A 38 -21.79 -0.39 0.19
C THR A 38 -20.47 -0.47 0.96
N VAL A 39 -20.52 -0.79 2.26
CA VAL A 39 -19.34 -0.80 3.14
C VAL A 39 -18.37 -1.92 2.72
N SER A 40 -18.87 -3.14 2.60
CA SER A 40 -18.08 -4.31 2.18
C SER A 40 -17.53 -4.14 0.76
N SER A 41 -18.30 -3.52 -0.15
CA SER A 41 -17.84 -3.25 -1.52
C SER A 41 -16.71 -2.22 -1.54
N MET A 42 -16.83 -1.14 -0.77
CA MET A 42 -15.78 -0.13 -0.64
C MET A 42 -14.51 -0.70 -0.01
N GLN A 43 -14.65 -1.43 1.11
CA GLN A 43 -13.51 -2.07 1.78
C GLN A 43 -12.78 -3.03 0.84
N SER A 44 -13.54 -3.84 0.09
CA SER A 44 -12.95 -4.77 -0.87
C SER A 44 -12.21 -4.06 -2.00
N GLY A 45 -12.86 -3.08 -2.64
CA GLY A 45 -12.25 -2.33 -3.75
C GLY A 45 -10.99 -1.59 -3.32
N LEU A 46 -11.01 -0.94 -2.16
CA LEU A 46 -9.85 -0.24 -1.60
C LEU A 46 -8.73 -1.22 -1.23
N TYR A 47 -9.03 -2.29 -0.48
CA TYR A 47 -8.02 -3.24 -0.04
C TYR A 47 -7.36 -3.99 -1.20
N TRP A 48 -8.15 -4.71 -2.00
CA TRP A 48 -7.63 -5.52 -3.10
C TRP A 48 -7.12 -4.69 -4.26
N GLY A 49 -7.71 -3.50 -4.49
CA GLY A 49 -7.21 -2.55 -5.46
C GLY A 49 -5.80 -2.08 -5.13
N TYR A 50 -5.49 -1.80 -3.85
CA TYR A 50 -4.15 -1.39 -3.43
C TYR A 50 -3.15 -2.52 -3.37
N VAL A 51 -3.57 -3.73 -2.97
CA VAL A 51 -2.72 -4.94 -3.10
C VAL A 51 -2.32 -5.13 -4.57
N GLY A 52 -3.28 -5.04 -5.49
CA GLY A 52 -3.03 -5.15 -6.92
C GLY A 52 -2.16 -4.02 -7.48
N LEU A 53 -2.36 -2.77 -7.01
CA LEU A 53 -1.53 -1.62 -7.38
C LEU A 53 -0.07 -1.85 -6.98
N VAL A 54 0.17 -2.28 -5.74
CA VAL A 54 1.54 -2.53 -5.24
C VAL A 54 2.21 -3.67 -6.02
N ASP A 55 1.55 -4.82 -6.11
CA ASP A 55 2.08 -5.98 -6.84
C ASP A 55 2.36 -5.64 -8.32
N GLY A 56 1.43 -4.94 -8.96
CA GLY A 56 1.53 -4.57 -10.36
C GLY A 56 2.62 -3.53 -10.64
N LEU A 57 2.85 -2.56 -9.74
CA LEU A 57 3.96 -1.63 -9.88
C LEU A 57 5.30 -2.33 -9.76
N ILE A 58 5.45 -3.23 -8.78
CA ILE A 58 6.69 -4.00 -8.59
C ILE A 58 6.97 -4.88 -9.82
N GLU A 59 5.95 -5.55 -10.35
CA GLU A 59 6.09 -6.36 -11.57
C GLU A 59 6.57 -5.54 -12.77
N ARG A 60 6.00 -4.36 -12.99
CA ARG A 60 6.44 -3.44 -14.06
C ARG A 60 7.87 -2.96 -13.85
N MET A 61 8.27 -2.70 -12.61
CA MET A 61 9.64 -2.30 -12.28
C MET A 61 10.64 -3.44 -12.53
N GLU A 62 10.29 -4.69 -12.23
CA GLU A 62 11.11 -5.86 -12.58
C GLU A 62 11.28 -5.98 -14.10
N GLU A 63 10.20 -5.83 -14.85
CA GLU A 63 10.22 -5.90 -16.31
C GLU A 63 11.05 -4.79 -16.94
N GLU A 64 10.88 -3.54 -16.49
CA GLU A 64 11.62 -2.38 -16.99
C GLU A 64 13.11 -2.44 -16.65
N SER A 65 13.44 -2.85 -15.43
CA SER A 65 14.82 -2.84 -14.94
C SER A 65 15.63 -4.09 -15.35
N GLY A 66 14.97 -5.18 -15.70
CA GLY A 66 15.59 -6.48 -15.99
C GLY A 66 16.12 -7.22 -14.75
N PHE A 67 15.96 -6.66 -13.55
CA PHE A 67 16.35 -7.31 -12.30
C PHE A 67 15.18 -8.08 -11.70
N LYS A 68 15.29 -9.41 -11.66
CA LYS A 68 14.26 -10.29 -11.08
C LYS A 68 14.88 -11.48 -10.33
N PRO A 69 14.46 -11.76 -9.08
CA PRO A 69 13.49 -10.99 -8.29
C PRO A 69 14.11 -9.69 -7.72
N LEU A 70 13.29 -8.66 -7.57
CA LEU A 70 13.66 -7.49 -6.76
C LEU A 70 13.53 -7.82 -5.28
N ARG A 71 14.43 -7.27 -4.45
CA ARG A 71 14.22 -7.24 -3.01
C ARG A 71 13.23 -6.14 -2.65
N VAL A 72 12.09 -6.50 -2.05
CA VAL A 72 11.00 -5.55 -1.77
C VAL A 72 10.81 -5.32 -0.28
N LEU A 73 10.97 -4.06 0.15
CA LEU A 73 10.68 -3.61 1.51
C LEU A 73 9.50 -2.64 1.50
N ALA A 74 8.62 -2.75 2.49
CA ALA A 74 7.52 -1.83 2.73
C ALA A 74 7.69 -1.10 4.06
N THR A 75 7.27 0.16 4.10
CA THR A 75 7.28 1.01 5.31
C THR A 75 6.03 1.90 5.35
N GLY A 76 5.77 2.53 6.49
CA GLY A 76 4.60 3.38 6.73
C GLY A 76 3.44 2.66 7.41
N GLY A 77 2.48 3.44 7.94
CA GLY A 77 1.46 2.94 8.86
C GLY A 77 0.50 1.88 8.30
N LEU A 78 0.29 1.84 6.98
CA LEU A 78 -0.58 0.86 6.31
C LEU A 78 0.20 -0.27 5.62
N ALA A 79 1.53 -0.30 5.76
CA ALA A 79 2.38 -1.28 5.09
C ALA A 79 2.03 -2.71 5.48
N ARG A 80 1.85 -2.98 6.77
CA ARG A 80 1.49 -4.32 7.27
C ARG A 80 0.18 -4.82 6.68
N LEU A 81 -0.82 -3.94 6.59
CA LEU A 81 -2.15 -4.28 6.10
C LEU A 81 -2.10 -4.77 4.64
N ILE A 82 -1.31 -4.10 3.78
CA ILE A 82 -1.14 -4.48 2.38
C ILE A 82 -0.18 -5.67 2.22
N ALA A 83 0.92 -5.69 2.98
CA ALA A 83 1.93 -6.74 2.92
C ALA A 83 1.37 -8.14 3.25
N GLN A 84 0.31 -8.23 4.05
CA GLN A 84 -0.36 -9.51 4.36
C GLN A 84 -0.84 -10.27 3.11
N ASN A 85 -1.26 -9.56 2.06
CA ASN A 85 -1.81 -10.17 0.85
C ASN A 85 -1.05 -9.79 -0.43
N SER A 86 -0.01 -8.96 -0.32
CA SER A 86 0.92 -8.74 -1.44
C SER A 86 1.74 -10.01 -1.67
N ARG A 87 1.93 -10.37 -2.94
CA ARG A 87 2.78 -11.51 -3.32
C ARG A 87 4.24 -11.10 -3.47
N ARG A 88 4.52 -9.80 -3.42
CA ARG A 88 5.82 -9.22 -3.78
C ARG A 88 6.56 -8.63 -2.59
N VAL A 89 5.87 -8.13 -1.57
CA VAL A 89 6.51 -7.56 -0.37
C VAL A 89 7.12 -8.66 0.50
N GLU A 90 8.42 -8.56 0.80
CA GLU A 90 9.14 -9.54 1.62
C GLU A 90 9.28 -9.10 3.08
N ILE A 91 9.54 -7.80 3.30
CA ILE A 91 9.88 -7.26 4.62
C ILE A 91 9.08 -5.99 4.87
N VAL A 92 8.52 -5.87 6.07
CA VAL A 92 7.97 -4.62 6.57
C VAL A 92 8.92 -4.04 7.61
N ASP A 93 9.47 -2.86 7.33
CA ASP A 93 10.34 -2.11 8.23
C ASP A 93 9.70 -0.75 8.56
N GLU A 94 9.14 -0.62 9.76
CA GLU A 94 8.50 0.60 10.25
C GLU A 94 9.49 1.74 10.51
N PHE A 95 10.76 1.42 10.72
CA PHE A 95 11.79 2.38 11.09
C PHE A 95 12.72 2.74 9.94
N LEU A 96 12.42 2.29 8.71
CA LEU A 96 13.28 2.46 7.53
C LEU A 96 13.82 3.89 7.40
N THR A 97 12.93 4.89 7.48
CA THR A 97 13.30 6.31 7.39
C THR A 97 14.19 6.75 8.56
N LEU A 98 13.84 6.36 9.80
CA LEU A 98 14.60 6.75 10.99
C LEU A 98 15.98 6.10 11.03
N THR A 99 16.09 4.84 10.59
CA THR A 99 17.35 4.14 10.39
C THR A 99 18.23 4.87 9.38
N GLY A 100 17.66 5.31 8.26
CA GLY A 100 18.36 6.12 7.26
C GLY A 100 18.89 7.44 7.84
N LEU A 101 18.06 8.17 8.59
CA LEU A 101 18.46 9.41 9.25
C LEU A 101 19.58 9.21 10.27
N ARG A 102 19.53 8.13 11.06
CA ARG A 102 20.60 7.77 12.02
C ARG A 102 21.92 7.51 11.29
N ILE A 103 21.91 6.70 10.24
CA ILE A 103 23.11 6.40 9.43
C ILE A 103 23.70 7.67 8.84
N LEU A 104 22.84 8.56 8.32
CA LEU A 104 23.28 9.83 7.75
C LEU A 104 23.94 10.72 8.80
N TYR A 105 23.37 10.81 10.01
CA TYR A 105 23.97 11.54 11.12
C TYR A 105 25.34 10.96 11.50
N GLU A 106 25.45 9.64 11.68
CA GLU A 106 26.71 8.97 12.06
C GLU A 106 27.83 9.18 11.04
N ARG A 107 27.49 9.29 9.74
CA ARG A 107 28.47 9.52 8.66
C ARG A 107 28.99 10.96 8.57
N ASN A 108 28.28 11.93 9.15
CA ASN A 108 28.62 13.35 9.08
C ASN A 108 29.09 13.91 10.44
N ARG A 109 29.42 13.03 11.38
CA ARG A 109 30.08 13.39 12.65
C ARG A 109 31.59 13.51 12.49
#